data_AF-A0A536QPM5-F1
#
_entry.id   AF-A0A536QPM5-F1
#
_cell.length_a   1.000
_cell.length_b   1.000
_cell.length_c   1.000
_cell.angle_alpha   90.00
_cell.angle_beta   90.00
_cell.angle_gamma   90.00
#
_symmetry.space_group_name_H-M   'P 1'
#
loop_
_entity.id
_entity.type
_entity.pdbx_description
1 polymer ?
#
loop_
_entity_poly.entity_id
_entity_poly.type
_entity_poly.pdbx_seq_one_letter_code
_entity_poly.pdbx_strand_id
1 'polypeptide(L)'
;MPARKTDLQIRGVPVALRERLRRRADGKGLSMSQYVIEILKDDLARPTVAEWAAEVGKLPPVDFGGKTGAELVREIRREMGLQD
;
A
#
# COMPACT_ATOMS: atom_id res chain seq x y z
N MET A 1 12.87 10.77 18.59
CA MET A 1 12.83 12.02 17.81
C MET A 1 11.52 12.05 17.04
N PRO A 2 10.64 13.05 17.18
CA PRO A 2 9.46 13.16 16.34
C PRO A 2 9.90 13.29 14.87
N ALA A 3 9.23 12.59 13.96
CA ALA A 3 9.53 12.66 12.53
C ALA A 3 9.44 14.11 12.03
N ARG A 4 10.40 14.55 11.22
CA ARG A 4 10.40 15.88 10.59
C ARG A 4 9.15 16.00 9.72
N LYS A 5 8.40 17.09 9.87
CA LYS A 5 7.22 17.40 9.04
C LYS A 5 7.61 18.37 7.93
N THR A 6 6.89 18.29 6.82
CA THR A 6 7.00 19.22 5.68
C THR A 6 5.60 19.50 5.14
N ASP A 7 5.42 20.68 4.55
CA ASP A 7 4.13 21.09 3.99
C ASP A 7 4.02 20.66 2.53
N LEU A 8 2.85 20.13 2.15
CA LEU A 8 2.50 19.78 0.78
C LEU A 8 1.40 20.69 0.29
N GLN A 9 1.70 21.54 -0.70
CA GLN A 9 0.71 22.38 -1.36
C GLN A 9 0.17 21.69 -2.62
N ILE A 10 -1.13 21.41 -2.64
CA ILE A 10 -1.82 20.86 -3.82
C ILE A 10 -2.55 22.00 -4.54
N ARG A 11 -2.16 22.30 -5.78
CA ARG A 11 -2.76 23.35 -6.62
C ARG A 11 -3.78 22.76 -7.59
N GLY A 12 -4.75 23.58 -8.02
CA GLY A 12 -5.74 23.19 -9.03
C GLY A 12 -6.82 22.22 -8.53
N VAL A 13 -7.01 22.08 -7.22
CA VAL A 13 -8.05 21.22 -6.65
C VAL A 13 -9.43 21.77 -7.01
N PRO A 14 -10.30 20.99 -7.68
CA PRO A 14 -11.66 21.43 -7.97
C PRO A 14 -12.40 21.81 -6.69
N VAL A 15 -13.13 22.93 -6.70
CA VAL A 15 -13.86 23.43 -5.52
C VAL A 15 -14.80 22.37 -4.96
N ALA A 16 -15.52 21.65 -5.83
CA ALA A 16 -16.41 20.56 -5.41
C ALA A 16 -15.68 19.43 -4.67
N LEU A 17 -14.44 19.11 -5.06
CA LEU A 17 -13.63 18.11 -4.38
C LEU A 17 -13.20 18.61 -3.00
N ARG A 18 -12.71 19.86 -2.91
CA ARG A 18 -12.36 20.49 -1.63
C ARG A 18 -13.54 20.51 -0.65
N GLU A 19 -14.74 20.87 -1.11
CA GLU A 19 -15.93 20.90 -0.27
C GLU A 19 -16.38 19.51 0.19
N ARG A 20 -16.15 18.47 -0.61
CA ARG A 20 -16.39 17.08 -0.19
C ARG A 20 -15.38 16.62 0.86
N LEU A 21 -14.09 16.97 0.70
CA LEU A 21 -13.05 16.68 1.69
C LEU A 21 -13.36 17.37 3.02
N ARG A 22 -13.69 18.66 2.98
CA ARG A 22 -14.06 19.45 4.17
C ARG A 22 -15.22 18.81 4.93
N ARG A 23 -16.34 18.52 4.26
CA ARG A 23 -17.51 17.89 4.89
C ARG A 23 -17.19 16.55 5.54
N ARG A 24 -16.33 15.74 4.92
CA ARG A 24 -15.91 14.46 5.50
C ARG A 24 -14.97 14.64 6.70
N ALA A 25 -14.08 15.62 6.66
CA ALA A 25 -13.23 15.96 7.79
C ALA A 25 -14.07 16.43 8.98
N ASP A 26 -15.01 17.36 8.75
CA ASP A 26 -15.94 17.88 9.76
C ASP A 26 -16.77 16.75 10.39
N GLY A 27 -17.30 15.84 9.58
CA GLY A 27 -18.06 14.67 10.05
C GLY A 27 -17.24 13.67 10.88
N LYS A 28 -15.91 13.71 10.80
CA LYS A 28 -14.99 12.91 11.61
C LYS A 28 -14.40 13.70 12.80
N GLY A 29 -14.74 14.98 12.97
CA GLY A 29 -14.13 15.84 13.98
C GLY A 29 -12.64 16.13 13.74
N LEU A 30 -12.19 16.04 12.48
CA LEU A 30 -10.81 16.25 12.08
C LEU A 30 -10.66 17.59 11.34
N SER A 31 -9.50 18.22 11.46
CA SER A 31 -9.13 19.25 10.50
C SER A 31 -8.99 18.65 9.10
N MET A 32 -9.21 19.46 8.06
CA MET A 32 -9.05 19.00 6.68
C MET A 32 -7.64 18.47 6.40
N SER A 33 -6.60 19.08 6.97
CA SER A 33 -5.21 18.62 6.82
C SER A 33 -4.99 17.25 7.48
N GLN A 34 -5.52 17.03 8.68
CA GLN A 34 -5.46 15.71 9.34
C GLN A 34 -6.15 14.65 8.49
N TYR A 35 -7.35 14.95 8.01
CA TYR A 35 -8.12 14.02 7.18
C TYR A 35 -7.38 13.64 5.88
N VAL A 36 -6.78 14.61 5.19
CA VAL A 36 -5.99 14.34 3.96
C VAL A 36 -4.73 13.53 4.28
N ILE A 37 -4.04 13.82 5.38
CA ILE A 37 -2.86 13.06 5.80
C ILE A 37 -3.23 11.59 6.10
N GLU A 38 -4.38 11.34 6.73
CA GLU A 38 -4.87 9.98 6.96
C GLU A 38 -5.15 9.25 5.66
N ILE A 39 -5.83 9.88 4.69
CA ILE A 39 -6.06 9.28 3.36
C ILE A 39 -4.74 8.90 2.70
N LEU A 40 -3.75 9.79 2.72
CA LEU A 40 -2.44 9.53 2.11
C LEU A 40 -1.69 8.40 2.82
N LYS A 41 -1.81 8.30 4.15
CA LYS A 41 -1.22 7.20 4.92
C LYS A 41 -1.88 5.87 4.58
N ASP A 42 -3.20 5.85 4.47
CA ASP A 42 -3.97 4.64 4.16
C ASP A 42 -3.67 4.16 2.73
N ASP A 43 -3.58 5.09 1.77
CA ASP A 43 -3.22 4.80 0.37
C ASP A 43 -1.80 4.24 0.25
N LEU A 44 -0.86 4.80 1.02
CA LEU A 44 0.55 4.39 1.03
C LEU A 44 0.88 3.31 2.07
N ALA A 45 -0.13 2.74 2.74
CA ALA A 45 0.09 1.74 3.78
C ALA A 45 0.72 0.44 3.24
N ARG A 46 0.59 0.19 1.94
CA ARG A 46 1.19 -0.96 1.25
C ARG A 46 1.82 -0.48 -0.06
N PRO A 47 2.95 -1.08 -0.47
CA PRO A 47 3.50 -0.81 -1.78
C PRO A 47 2.52 -1.25 -2.87
N THR A 48 2.55 -0.57 -4.00
CA THR A 48 1.94 -1.09 -5.22
C THR A 48 2.58 -2.41 -5.63
N VAL A 49 1.89 -3.21 -6.44
CA VAL A 49 2.46 -4.47 -6.98
C VAL A 49 3.76 -4.20 -7.75
N ALA A 50 3.83 -3.06 -8.46
CA ALA A 50 5.02 -2.68 -9.21
C ALA A 50 6.20 -2.33 -8.29
N GLU A 51 5.97 -1.52 -7.26
CA GLU A 51 7.00 -1.21 -6.25
C GLU A 51 7.46 -2.47 -5.51
N TRP A 52 6.50 -3.31 -5.10
CA TRP A 52 6.80 -4.57 -4.45
C TRP A 52 7.63 -5.50 -5.35
N ALA A 53 7.25 -5.66 -6.62
CA ALA A 53 8.01 -6.47 -7.58
C ALA A 53 9.42 -5.93 -7.82
N ALA A 54 9.58 -4.60 -7.88
CA ALA A 54 10.88 -3.96 -7.99
C ALA A 54 11.75 -4.22 -6.74
N GLU A 55 11.18 -4.18 -5.53
CA GLU A 55 11.92 -4.52 -4.31
C GLU A 55 12.28 -6.00 -4.23
N VAL A 56 11.35 -6.91 -4.56
CA VAL A 56 11.62 -8.36 -4.60
C VAL A 56 12.71 -8.68 -5.62
N GLY A 57 12.72 -8.01 -6.78
CA GLY A 57 13.74 -8.20 -7.82
C GLY A 57 15.16 -7.79 -7.41
N LYS A 58 15.33 -7.00 -6.34
CA LYS A 58 16.65 -6.66 -5.78
C LYS A 58 17.24 -7.74 -4.88
N LEU A 59 16.42 -8.70 -4.43
CA LEU A 59 16.87 -9.76 -3.55
C LEU A 59 17.67 -10.81 -4.35
N PRO A 60 18.63 -11.50 -3.71
CA PRO A 60 19.31 -12.63 -4.34
C PRO A 60 18.29 -13.66 -4.85
N PRO A 61 18.45 -14.17 -6.08
CA PRO A 61 17.60 -15.23 -6.59
C PRO A 61 17.63 -16.44 -5.66
N VAL A 62 16.45 -17.00 -5.36
CA VAL A 62 16.35 -18.26 -4.63
C VAL A 62 16.53 -19.40 -5.63
N ASP A 63 17.45 -20.31 -5.34
CA ASP A 63 17.58 -21.53 -6.11
C ASP A 63 16.45 -22.49 -5.74
N PHE A 64 15.60 -22.79 -6.73
CA PHE A 64 14.47 -23.70 -6.59
C PHE A 64 14.79 -25.13 -7.09
N GLY A 65 16.07 -25.44 -7.33
CA GLY A 65 16.49 -26.79 -7.74
C GLY A 65 15.90 -27.21 -9.09
N GLY A 66 15.73 -26.26 -10.02
CA GLY A 66 15.14 -26.48 -11.33
C GLY A 66 13.60 -26.51 -11.37
N LYS A 67 12.92 -26.40 -10.21
CA LYS A 67 11.46 -26.25 -10.13
C LYS A 67 11.08 -24.77 -10.14
N THR A 68 9.84 -24.48 -10.50
CA THR A 68 9.21 -23.17 -10.28
C THR A 68 8.67 -23.06 -8.86
N GLY A 69 8.55 -21.83 -8.34
CA GLY A 69 7.89 -21.60 -7.04
C GLY A 69 6.46 -22.16 -6.99
N ALA A 70 5.74 -22.14 -8.12
CA ALA A 70 4.39 -22.70 -8.22
C ALA A 70 4.36 -24.23 -8.08
N GLU A 71 5.37 -24.94 -8.59
CA GLU A 71 5.48 -26.40 -8.43
C GLU A 71 5.73 -26.78 -6.98
N LEU A 72 6.63 -26.07 -6.30
CA LEU A 72 6.92 -26.28 -4.87
C LEU A 72 5.68 -26.04 -4.00
N VAL A 73 4.92 -24.97 -4.24
CA VAL A 73 3.68 -24.71 -3.48
C VAL A 73 2.65 -25.81 -3.69
N ARG A 74 2.48 -26.29 -4.94
CA ARG A 74 1.56 -27.40 -5.24
C ARG A 74 2.00 -28.70 -4.58
N GLU A 75 3.30 -28.97 -4.51
CA GLU A 75 3.87 -30.12 -3.83
C GLU A 75 3.59 -30.10 -2.33
N ILE A 76 3.89 -28.98 -1.67
CA ILE A 76 3.63 -28.79 -0.24
C ILE A 76 2.13 -28.92 0.08
N ARG A 77 1.25 -28.34 -0.74
CA ARG A 77 -0.21 -28.48 -0.54
C ARG A 77 -0.68 -29.93 -0.61
N ARG A 78 -0.11 -30.74 -1.52
CA ARG A 78 -0.40 -32.18 -1.60
C ARG A 78 0.06 -32.92 -0.35
N GLU A 79 1.27 -32.63 0.12
CA GLU A 79 1.83 -33.22 1.35
C GLU A 79 1.00 -32.86 2.59
N MET A 80 0.47 -31.63 2.64
CA MET A 80 -0.39 -31.16 3.72
C MET A 80 -1.85 -31.63 3.62
N GLY A 81 -2.22 -32.38 2.58
CA GLY A 81 -3.60 -32.82 2.36
C GLY A 81 -4.59 -31.69 2.05
N LEU A 82 -4.09 -30.51 1.66
CA LEU A 82 -4.88 -29.31 1.33
C LEU A 82 -5.21 -29.26 -0.16
N GLN A 83 -5.78 -30.34 -0.70
CA GLN A 83 -6.29 -30.36 -2.06
C GLN A 83 -7.68 -29.70 -2.12
N ASP A 84 -7.89 -28.82 -3.11
CA ASP A 84 -9.23 -28.48 -3.59
C ASP A 84 -9.80 -29.67 -4.37
#